data_AF-D3TL81-F1
#
_entry.id   AF-D3TL81-F1
#
_cell.length_a   1.000
_cell.length_b   1.000
_cell.length_c   1.000
_cell.angle_alpha   90.00
_cell.angle_beta   90.00
_cell.angle_gamma   90.00
#
_symmetry.space_group_name_H-M   'P 1'
#
loop_
_entity.id
_entity.type
_entity.pdbx_description
1 polymer ?
#
loop_
_entity_poly.entity_id
_entity_poly.type
_entity_poly.pdbx_seq_one_letter_code
_entity_poly.pdbx_strand_id
1 'polypeptide(L)'
;YLKKGYLTYSSGKDDIKITWDSGDPKILESCFSLKERGMELSELVTFNGRLLTFDDRTGLIYELSNDKATPWIILLDGNGHNTKGFKSEWATVKDRVLFVGSMGKEWTTGGGEYENDNPMYVKTITTAGTVLSVDWSHNYKRLRQVAADIIWPGYMIHESGVWSSVHKKGFFLPRGCSKERFTETRGEYMGCNLLITADDNFNRVETVPLDASNTQPTHGVSGFKFIPSPDDRIIVALRFHELNGKIMTFITAFDINGKILLVEQQVVGDYK
;
A
#
# COMPACT_ATOMS: atom_id res chain seq x y z
N TYR A 1 -14.61 -4.70 -5.81
CA TYR A 1 -15.18 -5.93 -5.22
C TYR A 1 -14.63 -6.15 -3.83
N LEU A 2 -15.32 -6.92 -2.97
CA LEU A 2 -14.83 -7.36 -1.67
C LEU A 2 -14.84 -8.89 -1.60
N LYS A 3 -13.65 -9.50 -1.63
CA LYS A 3 -13.44 -10.94 -1.46
C LYS A 3 -13.06 -11.23 -0.01
N LYS A 4 -13.76 -12.18 0.62
CA LYS A 4 -13.58 -12.56 2.04
C LYS A 4 -13.04 -13.99 2.15
N GLY A 5 -12.41 -14.29 3.28
CA GLY A 5 -11.84 -15.59 3.57
C GLY A 5 -11.20 -15.62 4.96
N TYR A 6 -10.47 -16.70 5.24
CA TYR A 6 -9.82 -16.98 6.50
C TYR A 6 -8.35 -17.26 6.29
N LEU A 7 -7.51 -16.71 7.17
CA LEU A 7 -6.11 -17.05 7.30
C LEU A 7 -5.90 -17.77 8.64
N THR A 8 -5.27 -18.93 8.60
CA THR A 8 -4.86 -19.69 9.79
C THR A 8 -3.34 -19.79 9.83
N TYR A 9 -2.73 -19.36 10.94
CA TYR A 9 -1.31 -19.53 11.20
C TYR A 9 -1.07 -20.55 12.30
N SER A 10 -0.29 -21.59 12.02
CA SER A 10 0.08 -22.66 12.95
C SER A 10 1.50 -22.46 13.47
N SER A 11 1.65 -21.79 14.61
CA SER A 11 2.96 -21.40 15.17
C SER A 11 3.94 -22.55 15.38
N GLY A 12 3.46 -23.73 15.80
CA GLY A 12 4.32 -24.91 15.99
C GLY A 12 4.90 -25.51 14.70
N LYS A 13 4.37 -25.14 13.53
CA LYS A 13 4.80 -25.64 12.21
C LYS A 13 5.32 -24.54 11.29
N ASP A 14 5.25 -23.28 11.70
CA ASP A 14 5.48 -22.11 10.85
C ASP A 14 4.70 -22.18 9.52
N ASP A 15 3.45 -22.66 9.59
CA ASP A 15 2.60 -22.93 8.42
C ASP A 15 1.42 -21.95 8.35
N ILE A 16 1.11 -21.47 7.14
CA ILE A 16 0.02 -20.53 6.88
C ILE A 16 -0.92 -21.15 5.84
N LYS A 17 -2.20 -21.19 6.19
CA LYS A 17 -3.27 -21.64 5.29
C LYS A 17 -4.27 -20.52 5.06
N ILE A 18 -4.61 -20.29 3.79
CA ILE A 18 -5.63 -19.33 3.37
C ILE A 18 -6.77 -20.08 2.69
N THR A 19 -8.00 -19.79 3.10
CA THR A 19 -9.21 -20.34 2.50
C THR A 19 -10.18 -19.22 2.18
N TRP A 20 -10.67 -19.16 0.95
CA TRP A 20 -11.61 -18.14 0.51
C TRP A 20 -13.05 -18.59 0.71
N ASP A 21 -13.94 -17.64 0.99
CA ASP A 21 -15.37 -17.92 1.03
C ASP A 21 -15.87 -18.41 -0.34
N SER A 22 -16.84 -19.32 -0.32
CA SER A 22 -17.49 -19.83 -1.54
C SER A 22 -18.38 -18.77 -2.18
N GLY A 23 -18.43 -18.75 -3.50
CA GLY A 23 -19.24 -17.81 -4.29
C GLY A 23 -18.45 -16.60 -4.77
N ASP A 24 -19.16 -15.72 -5.48
CA ASP A 24 -18.54 -14.54 -6.10
C ASP A 24 -18.20 -13.45 -5.08
N PRO A 25 -17.11 -12.68 -5.28
CA PRO A 25 -16.81 -11.51 -4.48
C PRO A 25 -17.98 -10.53 -4.44
N LYS A 26 -18.18 -9.87 -3.31
CA LYS A 26 -19.25 -8.89 -3.17
C LYS A 26 -18.98 -7.67 -4.04
N ILE A 27 -19.99 -7.26 -4.81
CA ILE A 27 -19.95 -6.00 -5.57
C ILE A 27 -20.17 -4.83 -4.60
N LEU A 28 -19.28 -3.85 -4.68
CA LEU A 28 -19.39 -2.57 -3.97
C LEU A 28 -19.62 -1.47 -5.00
N GLU A 29 -20.60 -0.62 -4.78
CA GLU A 29 -21.02 0.41 -5.74
C GLU A 29 -21.09 1.78 -5.06
N SER A 30 -20.91 2.84 -5.85
CA SER A 30 -21.04 4.22 -5.44
C SER A 30 -21.49 5.08 -6.61
N CYS A 31 -22.21 6.17 -6.33
CA CYS A 31 -22.60 7.15 -7.33
C CYS A 31 -21.58 8.28 -7.50
N PHE A 32 -20.48 8.28 -6.73
CA PHE A 32 -19.45 9.31 -6.79
C PHE A 32 -18.34 8.92 -7.77
N SER A 33 -17.96 9.86 -8.63
CA SER A 33 -16.82 9.73 -9.53
C SER A 33 -16.16 11.09 -9.76
N LEU A 34 -14.89 11.08 -10.19
CA LEU A 34 -14.15 12.24 -10.63
C LEU A 34 -13.62 11.98 -12.04
N LYS A 35 -14.06 12.78 -13.01
CA LYS A 35 -13.77 12.58 -14.43
C LYS A 35 -14.10 11.14 -14.87
N GLU A 36 -15.32 10.70 -14.54
CA GLU A 36 -15.88 9.39 -14.90
C GLU A 36 -15.19 8.18 -14.28
N ARG A 37 -14.22 8.39 -13.37
CA ARG A 37 -13.52 7.33 -12.65
C ARG A 37 -13.83 7.38 -11.15
N GLY A 38 -14.04 6.24 -10.53
CA GLY A 38 -14.33 6.11 -9.10
C GLY A 38 -14.38 4.65 -8.70
N MET A 39 -14.45 4.39 -7.39
CA MET A 39 -14.36 3.03 -6.84
C MET A 39 -13.09 2.28 -7.24
N GLU A 40 -12.00 3.00 -7.53
CA GLU A 40 -10.67 2.42 -7.67
C GLU A 40 -10.04 2.35 -6.28
N LEU A 41 -10.42 1.29 -5.57
CA LEU A 41 -10.15 1.11 -4.16
C LEU A 41 -8.72 0.59 -3.94
N SER A 42 -7.86 1.39 -3.33
CA SER A 42 -6.41 1.10 -3.26
C SER A 42 -5.92 0.52 -1.93
N GLU A 43 -6.72 0.52 -0.86
CA GLU A 43 -6.32 -0.04 0.44
C GLU A 43 -7.54 -0.42 1.29
N LEU A 44 -7.33 -1.28 2.30
CA LEU A 44 -8.32 -1.72 3.28
C LEU A 44 -7.72 -1.70 4.71
N VAL A 45 -8.30 -0.89 5.61
CA VAL A 45 -7.79 -0.73 6.98
C VAL A 45 -8.92 -0.64 8.00
N THR A 46 -8.70 -1.18 9.21
CA THR A 46 -9.61 -0.97 10.34
C THR A 46 -9.17 0.25 11.14
N PHE A 47 -10.07 1.22 11.34
CA PHE A 47 -9.82 2.42 12.12
C PHE A 47 -11.06 2.82 12.93
N ASN A 48 -10.89 3.02 14.23
CA ASN A 48 -11.98 3.43 15.14
C ASN A 48 -13.22 2.52 15.05
N GLY A 49 -13.01 1.20 15.03
CA GLY A 49 -14.08 0.20 14.94
C GLY A 49 -14.73 0.06 13.55
N ARG A 50 -14.22 0.75 12.53
CA ARG A 50 -14.77 0.75 11.16
C ARG A 50 -13.79 0.13 10.19
N LEU A 51 -14.31 -0.58 9.19
CA LEU A 51 -13.54 -1.04 8.04
C LEU A 51 -13.58 0.05 6.97
N LEU A 52 -12.43 0.58 6.57
CA LEU A 52 -12.30 1.70 5.65
C LEU A 52 -11.57 1.30 4.37
N THR A 53 -11.99 1.87 3.25
CA THR A 53 -11.32 1.76 1.95
C THR A 53 -11.25 3.12 1.25
N PHE A 54 -10.38 3.25 0.24
CA PHE A 54 -9.93 4.55 -0.27
C PHE A 54 -9.99 4.56 -1.79
N ASP A 55 -10.78 5.46 -2.36
CA ASP A 55 -10.84 5.67 -3.81
C ASP A 55 -9.75 6.64 -4.24
N ASP A 56 -8.76 6.14 -5.00
CA ASP A 56 -7.58 6.91 -5.42
C ASP A 56 -7.88 7.96 -6.50
N ARG A 57 -9.12 7.99 -7.01
CA ARG A 57 -9.57 8.96 -8.01
C ARG A 57 -10.23 10.15 -7.35
N THR A 58 -11.28 9.88 -6.58
CA THR A 58 -12.08 10.91 -5.94
C THR A 58 -11.43 11.44 -4.66
N GLY A 59 -10.53 10.66 -4.05
CA GLY A 59 -10.00 10.93 -2.71
C GLY A 59 -10.99 10.61 -1.60
N LEU A 60 -12.12 9.96 -1.90
CA LEU A 60 -13.11 9.56 -0.90
C LEU A 60 -12.63 8.34 -0.12
N ILE A 61 -12.76 8.45 1.20
CA ILE A 61 -12.69 7.32 2.13
C ILE A 61 -14.12 6.80 2.30
N TYR A 62 -14.30 5.51 2.08
CA TYR A 62 -15.56 4.82 2.32
C TYR A 62 -15.47 3.96 3.58
N GLU A 63 -16.52 4.00 4.39
CA GLU A 63 -16.78 2.97 5.39
C GLU A 63 -17.50 1.79 4.72
N LEU A 64 -16.96 0.59 4.94
CA LEU A 64 -17.57 -0.66 4.54
C LEU A 64 -18.35 -1.26 5.72
N SER A 65 -19.67 -1.26 5.61
CA SER A 65 -20.58 -1.82 6.61
C SER A 65 -21.79 -2.44 5.95
N ASN A 66 -22.20 -3.63 6.39
CA ASN A 66 -23.32 -4.38 5.83
C ASN A 66 -23.26 -4.49 4.29
N ASP A 67 -22.07 -4.79 3.77
CA ASP A 67 -21.76 -4.90 2.34
C ASP A 67 -22.10 -3.64 1.51
N LYS A 68 -22.08 -2.45 2.13
CA LYS A 68 -22.22 -1.15 1.47
C LYS A 68 -20.97 -0.29 1.67
N ALA A 69 -20.63 0.48 0.66
CA ALA A 69 -19.60 1.52 0.73
C ALA A 69 -20.26 2.88 0.96
N THR A 70 -20.09 3.45 2.15
CA THR A 70 -20.65 4.76 2.51
C THR A 70 -19.54 5.80 2.60
N PRO A 71 -19.58 6.91 1.83
CA PRO A 71 -18.57 7.95 1.93
C PRO A 71 -18.48 8.52 3.34
N TRP A 72 -17.26 8.74 3.83
CA TRP A 72 -17.00 9.33 5.15
C TRP A 72 -16.27 10.67 5.05
N ILE A 73 -15.09 10.70 4.41
CA ILE A 73 -14.22 11.89 4.30
C ILE A 73 -13.69 11.99 2.87
N ILE A 74 -13.55 13.21 2.36
CA ILE A 74 -12.83 13.49 1.11
C ILE A 74 -11.43 14.05 1.43
N LEU A 75 -10.42 13.52 0.73
CA LEU A 75 -9.04 13.96 0.81
C LEU A 75 -8.66 14.67 -0.48
N LEU A 76 -8.19 15.91 -0.38
CA LEU A 76 -7.72 16.70 -1.52
C LEU A 76 -6.21 16.57 -1.71
N ASP A 77 -5.76 16.67 -2.96
CA ASP A 77 -4.37 16.38 -3.33
C ASP A 77 -3.34 17.32 -2.66
N GLY A 78 -2.10 16.83 -2.50
CA GLY A 78 -0.97 17.58 -1.96
C GLY A 78 -1.23 18.15 -0.56
N ASN A 79 -1.07 19.47 -0.39
CA ASN A 79 -1.31 20.17 0.87
C ASN A 79 -2.79 20.28 1.27
N GLY A 80 -3.74 19.83 0.42
CA GLY A 80 -5.17 19.90 0.67
C GLY A 80 -5.87 21.12 0.07
N HIS A 81 -5.15 21.97 -0.68
CA HIS A 81 -5.71 23.12 -1.41
C HIS A 81 -5.80 22.88 -2.93
N ASN A 82 -5.87 21.62 -3.35
CA ASN A 82 -6.02 21.23 -4.74
C ASN A 82 -7.49 20.88 -5.06
N THR A 83 -7.93 21.12 -6.30
CA THR A 83 -9.29 20.74 -6.76
C THR A 83 -9.41 19.26 -7.13
N LYS A 84 -8.30 18.52 -7.17
CA LYS A 84 -8.24 17.08 -7.45
C LYS A 84 -8.28 16.27 -6.14
N GLY A 85 -8.89 15.08 -6.20
CA GLY A 85 -8.80 14.08 -5.13
C GLY A 85 -7.37 13.59 -4.91
N PHE A 86 -7.05 13.29 -3.65
CA PHE A 86 -5.77 12.72 -3.25
C PHE A 86 -5.68 11.26 -3.71
N LYS A 87 -4.63 10.95 -4.47
CA LYS A 87 -4.37 9.59 -4.97
C LYS A 87 -3.87 8.71 -3.83
N SER A 88 -4.80 8.17 -3.05
CA SER A 88 -4.50 7.34 -1.89
C SER A 88 -4.01 5.96 -2.35
N GLU A 89 -2.89 5.50 -1.82
CA GLU A 89 -2.26 4.23 -2.22
C GLU A 89 -1.99 3.30 -1.04
N TRP A 90 -1.90 3.84 0.18
CA TRP A 90 -1.70 3.05 1.39
C TRP A 90 -2.27 3.76 2.60
N ALA A 91 -2.56 2.99 3.66
CA ALA A 91 -3.05 3.54 4.91
C ALA A 91 -2.62 2.72 6.12
N THR A 92 -2.35 3.40 7.23
CA THR A 92 -2.01 2.76 8.50
C THR A 92 -2.55 3.53 9.69
N VAL A 93 -2.55 2.90 10.87
CA VAL A 93 -2.99 3.52 12.11
C VAL A 93 -1.82 3.60 13.08
N LYS A 94 -1.53 4.81 13.53
CA LYS A 94 -0.52 5.10 14.55
C LYS A 94 -1.13 6.00 15.60
N ASP A 95 -1.04 5.60 16.87
CA ASP A 95 -1.48 6.39 18.03
C ASP A 95 -2.91 6.95 17.90
N ARG A 96 -3.84 6.11 17.40
CA ARG A 96 -5.26 6.43 17.13
C ARG A 96 -5.47 7.50 16.05
N VAL A 97 -4.48 7.73 15.21
CA VAL A 97 -4.55 8.56 14.01
C VAL A 97 -4.41 7.67 12.79
N LEU A 98 -5.29 7.86 11.82
CA LEU A 98 -5.22 7.21 10.51
C LEU A 98 -4.30 8.03 9.61
N PHE A 99 -3.25 7.39 9.10
CA PHE A 99 -2.32 7.94 8.12
C PHE A 99 -2.70 7.37 6.75
N VAL A 100 -2.84 8.23 5.75
CA VAL A 100 -3.15 7.85 4.37
C VAL A 100 -2.12 8.50 3.46
N GLY A 101 -1.32 7.68 2.78
CA GLY A 101 -0.30 8.18 1.86
C GLY A 101 -0.61 7.89 0.40
N SER A 102 0.10 8.59 -0.46
CA SER A 102 0.11 8.38 -1.90
C SER A 102 1.39 7.62 -2.30
N MET A 103 1.75 7.68 -3.58
CA MET A 103 2.85 6.92 -4.18
C MET A 103 4.23 7.21 -3.57
N GLY A 104 4.41 8.31 -2.85
CA GLY A 104 5.66 8.61 -2.15
C GLY A 104 6.84 8.96 -3.05
N LYS A 105 6.56 9.41 -4.28
CA LYS A 105 7.55 9.96 -5.21
C LYS A 105 7.03 11.23 -5.87
N GLU A 106 7.91 11.91 -6.59
CA GLU A 106 7.55 13.05 -7.41
C GLU A 106 6.48 12.61 -8.44
N TRP A 107 5.46 13.45 -8.65
CA TRP A 107 4.56 13.28 -9.78
C TRP A 107 5.31 13.68 -11.05
N THR A 108 5.21 12.83 -12.07
CA THR A 108 5.90 12.99 -13.34
C THR A 108 4.95 12.74 -14.49
N THR A 109 5.28 13.26 -15.67
CA THR A 109 4.68 12.77 -16.92
C THR A 109 4.97 11.28 -17.13
N GLY A 110 4.29 10.64 -18.08
CA GLY A 110 4.57 9.24 -18.44
C GLY A 110 6.01 8.99 -18.93
N GLY A 111 6.72 10.05 -19.37
CA GLY A 111 8.14 10.04 -19.73
C GLY A 111 9.12 10.35 -18.59
N GLY A 112 8.62 10.57 -17.37
CA GLY A 112 9.45 10.80 -16.19
C GLY A 112 9.89 12.26 -15.98
N GLU A 113 9.30 13.22 -16.68
CA GLU A 113 9.55 14.64 -16.44
C GLU A 113 8.79 15.12 -15.21
N TYR A 114 9.46 15.85 -14.30
CA TYR A 114 8.89 16.34 -13.05
C TYR A 114 7.73 17.31 -13.27
N GLU A 115 6.70 17.21 -12.43
CA GLU A 115 5.58 18.16 -12.40
C GLU A 115 5.32 18.75 -11.01
N ASN A 116 5.27 17.92 -9.95
CA ASN A 116 5.02 18.37 -8.57
C ASN A 116 5.36 17.30 -7.52
N ASP A 117 5.35 17.69 -6.24
CA ASP A 117 5.60 16.81 -5.08
C ASP A 117 4.32 16.32 -4.37
N ASN A 118 3.11 16.51 -4.94
CA ASN A 118 1.86 16.20 -4.26
C ASN A 118 1.75 14.74 -3.73
N PRO A 119 2.22 13.70 -4.45
CA PRO A 119 2.16 12.32 -3.96
C PRO A 119 3.09 12.03 -2.79
N MET A 120 3.94 12.99 -2.39
CA MET A 120 4.76 12.91 -1.19
C MET A 120 4.08 13.50 0.06
N TYR A 121 2.84 13.99 -0.03
CA TYR A 121 2.06 14.34 1.15
C TYR A 121 1.41 13.10 1.77
N VAL A 122 1.20 13.15 3.08
CA VAL A 122 0.44 12.17 3.86
C VAL A 122 -0.70 12.88 4.57
N LYS A 123 -1.89 12.29 4.54
CA LYS A 123 -3.07 12.78 5.25
C LYS A 123 -3.14 12.09 6.61
N THR A 124 -3.22 12.87 7.68
CA THR A 124 -3.44 12.36 9.04
C THR A 124 -4.85 12.70 9.49
N ILE A 125 -5.58 11.70 9.98
CA ILE A 125 -7.01 11.79 10.27
C ILE A 125 -7.25 11.33 11.70
N THR A 126 -7.80 12.22 12.53
CA THR A 126 -8.15 11.88 13.92
C THR A 126 -9.40 11.01 13.99
N THR A 127 -9.70 10.43 15.15
CA THR A 127 -10.96 9.69 15.37
C THR A 127 -12.20 10.56 15.19
N ALA A 128 -12.08 11.88 15.37
CA ALA A 128 -13.13 12.86 15.11
C ALA A 128 -13.26 13.24 13.62
N GLY A 129 -12.38 12.74 12.74
CA GLY A 129 -12.39 13.04 11.31
C GLY A 129 -11.66 14.33 10.91
N THR A 130 -10.89 14.94 11.81
CA THR A 130 -10.06 16.10 11.46
C THR A 130 -8.91 15.66 10.57
N VAL A 131 -8.78 16.29 9.40
CA VAL A 131 -7.74 15.99 8.41
C VAL A 131 -6.64 17.04 8.47
N LEU A 132 -5.39 16.60 8.50
CA LEU A 132 -4.21 17.44 8.26
C LEU A 132 -3.40 16.86 7.10
N SER A 133 -2.79 17.73 6.29
CA SER A 133 -1.84 17.35 5.24
C SER A 133 -0.42 17.59 5.75
N VAL A 134 0.40 16.55 5.78
CA VAL A 134 1.79 16.58 6.25
C VAL A 134 2.71 16.31 5.08
N ASP A 135 3.69 17.19 4.87
CA ASP A 135 4.72 17.00 3.84
C ASP A 135 5.70 15.90 4.29
N TRP A 136 5.74 14.80 3.55
CA TRP A 136 6.68 13.68 3.78
C TRP A 136 7.77 13.61 2.70
N SER A 137 7.96 14.66 1.89
CA SER A 137 8.95 14.67 0.81
C SER A 137 10.36 14.34 1.29
N HIS A 138 10.79 14.89 2.43
CA HIS A 138 12.06 14.53 3.04
C HIS A 138 12.11 13.06 3.45
N ASN A 139 11.04 12.55 4.08
CA ASN A 139 10.95 11.18 4.57
C ASN A 139 11.06 10.18 3.42
N TYR A 140 10.30 10.37 2.33
CA TYR A 140 10.36 9.48 1.16
C TYR A 140 11.71 9.54 0.45
N LYS A 141 12.28 10.74 0.26
CA LYS A 141 13.60 10.91 -0.35
C LYS A 141 14.68 10.22 0.48
N ARG A 142 14.62 10.36 1.81
CA ARG A 142 15.51 9.67 2.74
C ARG A 142 15.32 8.16 2.71
N LEU A 143 14.07 7.69 2.70
CA LEU A 143 13.74 6.26 2.68
C LEU A 143 14.34 5.59 1.44
N ARG A 144 14.11 6.11 0.24
CA ARG A 144 14.66 5.55 -1.01
C ARG A 144 16.19 5.64 -1.07
N GLN A 145 16.78 6.72 -0.54
CA GLN A 145 18.23 6.90 -0.52
C GLN A 145 18.91 5.90 0.40
N VAL A 146 18.45 5.76 1.64
CA VAL A 146 19.10 4.88 2.63
C VAL A 146 18.80 3.42 2.34
N ALA A 147 17.60 3.10 1.86
CA ALA A 147 17.20 1.72 1.62
C ALA A 147 17.89 1.06 0.42
N ALA A 148 18.11 1.82 -0.65
CA ALA A 148 18.54 1.26 -1.93
C ALA A 148 19.52 2.15 -2.71
N ASP A 149 20.02 3.24 -2.13
CA ASP A 149 20.88 4.21 -2.80
C ASP A 149 20.24 4.73 -4.11
N ILE A 150 18.98 5.13 -3.98
CA ILE A 150 18.18 5.70 -5.06
C ILE A 150 18.10 7.22 -4.88
N ILE A 151 18.81 7.95 -5.73
CA ILE A 151 18.64 9.40 -5.93
C ILE A 151 17.79 9.68 -7.15
N TRP A 152 17.19 10.88 -7.21
CA TRP A 152 16.57 11.40 -8.43
C TRP A 152 17.56 11.34 -9.62
N PRO A 153 17.16 10.90 -10.83
CA PRO A 153 15.79 10.62 -11.28
C PRO A 153 15.25 9.21 -10.99
N GLY A 154 15.99 8.39 -10.24
CA GLY A 154 15.49 7.14 -9.67
C GLY A 154 14.33 7.36 -8.71
N TYR A 155 13.54 6.31 -8.49
CA TYR A 155 12.29 6.38 -7.76
C TYR A 155 11.99 5.13 -6.94
N MET A 156 11.06 5.29 -5.99
CA MET A 156 10.47 4.22 -5.20
C MET A 156 8.97 4.53 -5.09
N ILE A 157 8.11 3.59 -5.45
CA ILE A 157 6.65 3.73 -5.41
C ILE A 157 6.12 2.96 -4.21
N HIS A 158 5.37 3.63 -3.35
CA HIS A 158 4.75 3.06 -2.18
C HIS A 158 3.25 2.87 -2.41
N GLU A 159 2.81 1.62 -2.37
CA GLU A 159 1.39 1.23 -2.27
C GLU A 159 1.13 0.42 -0.99
N SER A 160 2.10 0.41 -0.08
CA SER A 160 1.92 -0.23 1.20
C SER A 160 2.83 0.37 2.27
N GLY A 161 2.26 0.54 3.46
CA GLY A 161 2.95 1.06 4.63
C GLY A 161 2.14 0.70 5.88
N VAL A 162 2.80 0.13 6.89
CA VAL A 162 2.15 -0.26 8.16
C VAL A 162 3.01 0.16 9.34
N TRP A 163 2.42 0.87 10.30
CA TRP A 163 3.03 1.13 11.59
C TRP A 163 2.88 -0.08 12.52
N SER A 164 3.99 -0.56 13.08
CA SER A 164 3.98 -1.53 14.16
C SER A 164 4.12 -0.83 15.50
N SER A 165 3.12 -0.98 16.36
CA SER A 165 3.19 -0.49 17.73
C SER A 165 4.09 -1.33 18.63
N VAL A 166 4.41 -2.57 18.24
CA VAL A 166 5.34 -3.48 18.91
C VAL A 166 6.77 -3.04 18.65
N HIS A 167 7.13 -2.86 17.39
CA HIS A 167 8.49 -2.49 16.97
C HIS A 167 8.78 -0.99 17.05
N LYS A 168 7.74 -0.15 17.18
CA LYS A 168 7.81 1.33 17.11
C LYS A 168 8.46 1.82 15.81
N LYS A 169 8.09 1.18 14.70
CA LYS A 169 8.62 1.45 13.36
C LYS A 169 7.50 1.42 12.31
N GLY A 170 7.67 2.23 11.27
CA GLY A 170 6.97 2.06 10.01
C GLY A 170 7.63 0.95 9.19
N PHE A 171 6.83 0.06 8.61
CA PHE A 171 7.25 -0.98 7.68
C PHE A 171 6.70 -0.62 6.30
N PHE A 172 7.50 -0.80 5.27
CA PHE A 172 7.15 -0.48 3.89
C PHE A 172 7.61 -1.61 2.97
N LEU A 173 6.73 -1.98 2.04
CA LEU A 173 7.03 -2.88 0.94
C LEU A 173 6.70 -2.11 -0.35
N PRO A 174 7.68 -1.43 -0.96
CA PRO A 174 7.42 -0.63 -2.16
C PRO A 174 6.86 -1.50 -3.29
N ARG A 175 5.88 -0.99 -4.04
CA ARG A 175 5.39 -1.64 -5.27
C ARG A 175 6.54 -1.81 -6.26
N GLY A 176 7.34 -0.75 -6.43
CA GLY A 176 8.46 -0.76 -7.34
C GLY A 176 9.57 0.20 -6.94
N CYS A 177 10.79 -0.09 -7.37
CA CYS A 177 11.96 0.73 -7.10
C CYS A 177 12.97 0.64 -8.24
N SER A 178 13.59 1.77 -8.62
CA SER A 178 14.57 1.83 -9.69
C SER A 178 15.56 2.96 -9.46
N LYS A 179 16.84 2.75 -9.80
CA LYS A 179 17.86 3.81 -9.86
C LYS A 179 17.75 4.67 -11.12
N GLU A 180 16.94 4.24 -12.08
CA GLU A 180 16.77 4.91 -13.36
C GLU A 180 15.48 5.73 -13.41
N ARG A 181 15.39 6.64 -14.38
CA ARG A 181 14.22 7.50 -14.57
C ARG A 181 12.95 6.67 -14.80
N PHE A 182 11.85 7.12 -14.19
CA PHE A 182 10.53 6.54 -14.40
C PHE A 182 10.07 6.66 -15.86
N THR A 183 9.56 5.56 -16.40
CA THR A 183 8.68 5.53 -17.57
C THR A 183 7.57 4.52 -17.31
N GLU A 184 6.38 4.76 -17.85
CA GLU A 184 5.24 3.85 -17.65
C GLU A 184 5.57 2.41 -18.09
N THR A 185 6.18 2.26 -19.27
CA THR A 185 6.56 0.95 -19.84
C THR A 185 7.57 0.18 -19.01
N ARG A 186 8.55 0.86 -18.40
CA ARG A 186 9.56 0.19 -17.57
C ARG A 186 9.04 -0.07 -16.18
N GLY A 187 8.13 0.75 -15.68
CA GLY A 187 7.51 0.60 -14.35
C GLY A 187 6.90 -0.77 -14.12
N GLU A 188 6.35 -1.41 -15.17
CA GLU A 188 5.78 -2.76 -15.13
C GLU A 188 6.80 -3.86 -14.74
N TYR A 189 8.10 -3.59 -14.86
CA TYR A 189 9.20 -4.54 -14.62
C TYR A 189 10.09 -4.16 -13.43
N MET A 190 9.67 -3.18 -12.61
CA MET A 190 10.49 -2.60 -11.54
C MET A 190 9.99 -2.99 -10.14
N GLY A 191 9.36 -4.15 -10.00
CA GLY A 191 8.90 -4.74 -8.74
C GLY A 191 10.02 -4.73 -7.68
N CYS A 192 9.72 -4.16 -6.51
CA CYS A 192 10.71 -4.00 -5.45
C CYS A 192 10.69 -5.21 -4.52
N ASN A 193 11.88 -5.70 -4.15
CA ASN A 193 12.04 -6.86 -3.27
C ASN A 193 12.72 -6.50 -1.93
N LEU A 194 12.27 -5.41 -1.32
CA LEU A 194 12.81 -4.91 -0.05
C LEU A 194 11.68 -4.72 0.96
N LEU A 195 11.83 -5.34 2.14
CA LEU A 195 11.16 -4.89 3.35
C LEU A 195 11.99 -3.78 3.97
N ILE A 196 11.41 -2.59 4.06
CA ILE A 196 12.07 -1.40 4.60
C ILE A 196 11.41 -1.07 5.94
N THR A 197 12.21 -0.85 6.97
CA THR A 197 11.71 -0.34 8.25
C THR A 197 12.31 1.02 8.55
N ALA A 198 11.53 1.89 9.18
CA ALA A 198 11.98 3.22 9.59
C ALA A 198 11.46 3.53 11.00
N ASP A 199 12.28 4.18 11.82
CA ASP A 199 11.80 4.80 13.05
C ASP A 199 10.87 5.99 12.75
N ASP A 200 10.21 6.52 13.78
CA ASP A 200 9.16 7.55 13.64
C ASP A 200 9.62 8.82 12.91
N ASN A 201 10.92 9.12 13.02
CA ASN A 201 11.54 10.30 12.40
C ASN A 201 12.32 9.96 11.12
N PHE A 202 12.24 8.71 10.64
CA PHE A 202 13.00 8.20 9.49
C PHE A 202 14.51 8.32 9.63
N ASN A 203 15.04 8.61 10.82
CA ASN A 203 16.47 8.74 11.10
C ASN A 203 17.20 7.40 10.97
N ARG A 204 16.55 6.31 11.38
CA ARG A 204 17.07 4.95 11.25
C ARG A 204 16.21 4.18 10.26
N VAL A 205 16.78 3.89 9.10
CA VAL A 205 16.18 3.06 8.06
C VAL A 205 16.97 1.76 7.97
N GLU A 206 16.27 0.63 7.94
CA GLU A 206 16.84 -0.71 7.81
C GLU A 206 16.15 -1.44 6.68
N THR A 207 16.88 -2.34 6.02
CA THR A 207 16.36 -3.10 4.89
C THR A 207 16.63 -4.59 5.05
N VAL A 208 15.63 -5.36 4.66
CA VAL A 208 15.69 -6.81 4.59
C VAL A 208 15.26 -7.20 3.17
N PRO A 209 16.13 -7.81 2.36
CA PRO A 209 15.72 -8.36 1.07
C PRO A 209 14.79 -9.56 1.31
N LEU A 210 13.69 -9.69 0.56
CA LEU A 210 12.90 -10.92 0.61
C LEU A 210 13.53 -11.98 -0.30
N ASP A 211 13.20 -13.23 -0.04
CA ASP A 211 13.70 -14.36 -0.83
C ASP A 211 13.39 -14.20 -2.33
N ALA A 212 14.45 -14.15 -3.14
CA ALA A 212 14.35 -13.98 -4.58
C ALA A 212 13.62 -15.14 -5.28
N SER A 213 13.57 -16.33 -4.67
CA SER A 213 12.84 -17.48 -5.20
C SER A 213 11.32 -17.28 -5.23
N ASN A 214 10.81 -16.32 -4.45
CA ASN A 214 9.38 -16.04 -4.32
C ASN A 214 9.03 -14.62 -4.77
N THR A 215 9.88 -13.98 -5.57
CA THR A 215 9.66 -12.63 -6.11
C THR A 215 9.92 -12.59 -7.60
N GLN A 216 9.14 -11.81 -8.34
CA GLN A 216 9.38 -11.56 -9.76
C GLN A 216 9.51 -10.05 -9.99
N PRO A 217 10.38 -9.59 -10.91
CA PRO A 217 10.51 -8.16 -11.23
C PRO A 217 9.20 -7.52 -11.69
N THR A 218 8.25 -8.32 -12.16
CA THR A 218 6.96 -7.84 -12.64
C THR A 218 5.86 -7.89 -11.58
N HIS A 219 6.16 -8.36 -10.36
CA HIS A 219 5.24 -8.44 -9.24
C HIS A 219 5.56 -7.34 -8.23
N GLY A 220 4.61 -6.42 -8.03
CA GLY A 220 4.73 -5.34 -7.05
C GLY A 220 3.80 -5.57 -5.86
N VAL A 221 4.25 -5.23 -4.65
CA VAL A 221 3.39 -5.28 -3.46
C VAL A 221 2.35 -4.16 -3.51
N SER A 222 1.07 -4.51 -3.34
CA SER A 222 -0.07 -3.58 -3.32
C SER A 222 -0.67 -3.36 -1.93
N GLY A 223 -0.22 -4.12 -0.93
CA GLY A 223 -0.76 -4.02 0.42
C GLY A 223 -0.22 -5.14 1.29
N PHE A 224 -0.09 -4.89 2.59
CA PHE A 224 0.23 -5.94 3.56
C PHE A 224 -0.32 -5.59 4.93
N LYS A 225 -0.38 -6.60 5.80
CA LYS A 225 -0.68 -6.45 7.23
C LYS A 225 0.15 -7.48 8.02
N PHE A 226 0.41 -7.18 9.28
CA PHE A 226 0.88 -8.20 10.21
C PHE A 226 -0.25 -9.17 10.53
N ILE A 227 0.06 -10.46 10.62
CA ILE A 227 -0.84 -11.42 11.26
C ILE A 227 -0.92 -11.04 12.74
N PRO A 228 -2.13 -10.85 13.32
CA PRO A 228 -2.25 -10.44 14.71
C PRO A 228 -1.49 -11.38 15.67
N SER A 229 -0.44 -10.84 16.30
CA SER A 229 0.38 -11.53 17.30
C SER A 229 1.00 -10.51 18.26
N PRO A 230 1.51 -10.93 19.44
CA PRO A 230 2.17 -10.01 20.37
C PRO A 230 3.49 -9.42 19.86
N ASP A 231 4.08 -9.99 18.81
CA ASP A 231 5.44 -9.71 18.35
C ASP A 231 5.51 -9.07 16.95
N ASP A 232 4.39 -8.90 16.24
CA ASP A 232 4.34 -8.40 14.85
C ASP A 232 5.43 -9.06 13.97
N ARG A 233 5.55 -10.39 14.05
CA ARG A 233 6.64 -11.13 13.40
C ARG A 233 6.36 -11.51 11.95
N ILE A 234 5.09 -11.74 11.61
CA ILE A 234 4.70 -12.33 10.32
C ILE A 234 3.85 -11.36 9.55
N ILE A 235 4.22 -11.16 8.29
CA ILE A 235 3.54 -10.31 7.32
C ILE A 235 2.80 -11.21 6.33
N VAL A 236 1.54 -10.87 6.06
CA VAL A 236 0.81 -11.32 4.86
C VAL A 236 0.72 -10.15 3.89
N ALA A 237 1.10 -10.38 2.64
CA ALA A 237 1.18 -9.35 1.61
C ALA A 237 0.43 -9.78 0.35
N LEU A 238 -0.20 -8.79 -0.29
CA LEU A 238 -0.72 -8.90 -1.64
C LEU A 238 0.33 -8.38 -2.61
N ARG A 239 0.51 -9.12 -3.71
CA ARG A 239 1.26 -8.67 -4.87
C ARG A 239 0.36 -8.71 -6.08
N PHE A 240 0.66 -7.89 -7.05
CA PHE A 240 0.02 -7.98 -8.34
C PHE A 240 1.00 -7.73 -9.46
N HIS A 241 0.57 -8.16 -10.63
CA HIS A 241 1.28 -8.03 -11.88
C HIS A 241 0.34 -7.35 -12.87
N GLU A 242 0.81 -6.29 -13.51
CA GLU A 242 0.13 -5.63 -14.63
C GLU A 242 1.11 -5.62 -15.80
N LEU A 243 0.84 -6.42 -16.82
CA LEU A 243 1.75 -6.59 -17.96
C LEU A 243 0.96 -6.80 -19.23
N ASN A 244 1.20 -5.94 -20.22
CA ASN A 244 0.51 -5.99 -21.50
C ASN A 244 -1.03 -6.03 -21.33
N GLY A 245 -1.54 -5.31 -20.33
CA GLY A 245 -2.97 -5.25 -20.00
C GLY A 245 -3.54 -6.47 -19.25
N LYS A 246 -2.73 -7.48 -18.93
CA LYS A 246 -3.15 -8.59 -18.06
C LYS A 246 -2.85 -8.26 -16.61
N ILE A 247 -3.85 -8.47 -15.74
CA ILE A 247 -3.74 -8.23 -14.32
C ILE A 247 -3.90 -9.55 -13.56
N MET A 248 -3.02 -9.82 -12.61
CA MET A 248 -3.14 -10.97 -11.71
C MET A 248 -2.74 -10.56 -10.31
N THR A 249 -3.47 -11.06 -9.31
CA THR A 249 -3.22 -10.76 -7.90
C THR A 249 -2.88 -12.04 -7.15
N PHE A 250 -1.87 -11.94 -6.30
CA PHE A 250 -1.26 -13.00 -5.54
C PHE A 250 -1.24 -12.65 -4.06
N ILE A 251 -1.21 -13.68 -3.23
CA ILE A 251 -1.00 -13.57 -1.79
C ILE A 251 0.22 -14.38 -1.38
N THR A 252 1.01 -13.84 -0.46
CA THR A 252 2.18 -14.49 0.11
C THR A 252 2.32 -14.10 1.58
N ALA A 253 3.14 -14.83 2.31
CA ALA A 253 3.47 -14.49 3.68
C ALA A 253 4.92 -14.85 4.02
N PHE A 254 5.52 -14.03 4.88
CA PHE A 254 6.91 -14.13 5.28
C PHE A 254 7.12 -13.49 6.65
N ASP A 255 8.19 -13.85 7.34
CA ASP A 255 8.57 -13.16 8.57
C ASP A 255 9.30 -11.83 8.28
N ILE A 256 9.46 -11.00 9.32
CA ILE A 256 10.18 -9.72 9.23
C ILE A 256 11.67 -9.84 8.88
N ASN A 257 12.23 -11.06 8.85
CA ASN A 257 13.58 -11.35 8.40
C ASN A 257 13.63 -11.80 6.93
N GLY A 258 12.49 -11.79 6.22
CA GLY A 258 12.39 -12.13 4.81
C GLY A 258 12.23 -13.62 4.53
N LYS A 259 12.10 -14.48 5.56
CA LYS A 259 11.87 -15.92 5.38
C LYS A 259 10.45 -16.17 4.91
N ILE A 260 10.31 -16.79 3.74
CA ILE A 260 9.00 -17.16 3.18
C ILE A 260 8.34 -18.26 4.02
N LEU A 261 7.07 -18.05 4.37
CA LEU A 261 6.20 -18.99 5.06
C LEU A 261 5.06 -19.48 4.16
N LEU A 262 4.68 -18.68 3.17
CA LEU A 262 3.70 -19.02 2.14
C LEU A 262 4.21 -18.49 0.80
N VAL A 263 4.55 -19.41 -0.11
CA VAL A 263 4.87 -19.07 -1.50
C VAL A 263 3.70 -18.34 -2.16
N GLU A 264 3.96 -17.50 -3.16
CA GLU A 264 2.92 -16.78 -3.87
C GLU A 264 1.84 -17.72 -4.42
N GLN A 265 0.59 -17.43 -4.07
CA GLN A 265 -0.60 -18.13 -4.56
C GLN A 265 -1.49 -17.12 -5.27
N GLN A 266 -1.90 -17.44 -6.49
CA GLN A 266 -2.85 -16.61 -7.22
C GLN A 266 -4.19 -16.58 -6.49
N VAL A 267 -4.73 -15.38 -6.28
CA VAL A 267 -6.01 -15.13 -5.62
C VAL A 267 -7.12 -14.92 -6.64
N VAL A 268 -6.84 -14.11 -7.67
CA VAL A 268 -7.79 -13.73 -8.71
C VAL A 268 -7.03 -13.34 -9.99
N GLY A 269 -7.66 -13.56 -11.14
CA GLY A 269 -7.20 -13.06 -12.44
C GLY A 269 -8.05 -11.88 -12.89
N ASP A 270 -7.49 -11.03 -13.75
CA ASP A 270 -8.12 -9.85 -14.37
C ASP A 270 -8.47 -8.69 -13.43
N TYR A 271 -8.08 -8.77 -12.15
CA TYR A 271 -8.29 -7.72 -11.15
C TYR A 271 -7.06 -7.55 -10.25
N LYS A 272 -6.78 -6.29 -9.88
CA LYS A 272 -5.85 -5.90 -8.83
C LYS A 272 -6.50 -6.04 -7.45
#